data_AF-A0A9E3VK45-F1
#
_entry.id   AF-A0A9E3VK45-F1
#
_cell.length_a   1.000
_cell.length_b   1.000
_cell.length_c   1.000
_cell.angle_alpha   90.00
_cell.angle_beta   90.00
_cell.angle_gamma   90.00
#
_symmetry.space_group_name_H-M   'P 1'
#
loop_
_entity.id
_entity.type
_entity.pdbx_description
1 polymer ?
#
loop_
_entity_poly.entity_id
_entity_poly.type
_entity_poly.pdbx_seq_one_letter_code
_entity_poly.pdbx_strand_id
1 'polypeptide(L)'
;MKTLLLCVLALVLLFANKSNVYAQIDDKMLDTACKCMSRIDMNKSIAEIEEQAQKCMVEVMTTSPELMQLIAQSPDDAREVGEKFGKEFGMELMSKCPAAMQLFIKVGANKKEVQESGSGKTKTSSLTGTLVKVDTKGYVTITVKTEGRDITLLWLRYFPGSEQLKDGVAAFKGKKVKFQWKEIEVYNSVLKDYTTMKEITSFEVVP
;
A
#
# COMPACT_ATOMS: atom_id res chain seq x y z
N MET A 1 -44.98 5.82 -20.69
CA MET A 1 -43.87 4.92 -21.12
C MET A 1 -42.67 5.68 -21.68
N LYS A 2 -42.85 6.63 -22.61
CA LYS A 2 -41.77 7.50 -23.13
C LYS A 2 -41.10 8.39 -22.06
N THR A 3 -41.86 8.91 -21.10
CA THR A 3 -41.34 9.71 -19.97
C THR A 3 -40.53 8.88 -18.96
N LEU A 4 -40.89 7.61 -18.75
CA LEU A 4 -40.14 6.69 -17.88
C LEU A 4 -38.78 6.32 -18.51
N LEU A 5 -38.75 6.13 -19.84
CA LEU A 5 -37.53 5.83 -20.59
C LEU A 5 -36.54 7.01 -20.59
N LEU A 6 -37.04 8.25 -20.64
CA LEU A 6 -36.24 9.48 -20.58
C LEU A 6 -35.58 9.69 -19.20
N CYS A 7 -36.27 9.35 -18.11
CA CYS A 7 -35.71 9.44 -16.76
C CYS A 7 -34.61 8.39 -16.51
N VAL A 8 -34.75 7.17 -17.05
CA VAL A 8 -33.72 6.12 -16.92
C VAL A 8 -32.45 6.49 -17.70
N LEU A 9 -32.58 7.09 -18.88
CA LEU A 9 -31.42 7.56 -19.67
C LEU A 9 -30.67 8.71 -18.99
N ALA A 10 -31.38 9.61 -18.30
CA ALA A 10 -30.76 10.68 -17.51
C ALA A 10 -30.07 10.16 -16.23
N LEU A 11 -30.58 9.09 -15.62
CA LEU A 11 -29.98 8.48 -14.43
C LEU A 11 -28.66 7.75 -14.76
N VAL A 12 -28.56 7.10 -15.92
CA VAL A 12 -27.35 6.38 -16.36
C VAL A 12 -26.17 7.32 -16.65
N LEU A 13 -26.43 8.56 -17.09
CA LEU A 13 -25.38 9.57 -17.33
C LEU A 13 -24.77 10.13 -16.02
N LEU A 14 -25.44 9.97 -14.87
CA LEU A 14 -24.93 10.44 -13.58
C LEU A 14 -23.93 9.48 -12.91
N PHE A 15 -23.82 8.23 -13.37
CA PHE A 15 -22.93 7.21 -12.78
C PHE A 15 -21.65 6.94 -13.57
N ALA A 16 -21.40 7.64 -14.69
CA ALA A 16 -20.29 7.31 -15.60
C ALA A 16 -18.97 8.07 -15.34
N ASN A 17 -18.90 8.97 -14.37
CA ASN A 17 -17.67 9.73 -14.10
C ASN A 17 -16.77 9.05 -13.06
N LYS A 18 -16.39 7.78 -13.29
CA LYS A 18 -15.15 7.27 -12.68
C LYS A 18 -14.02 7.70 -13.58
N SER A 19 -13.47 8.87 -13.30
CA SER A 19 -12.29 9.45 -13.96
C SER A 19 -11.18 8.40 -14.01
N ASN A 20 -10.86 7.95 -15.24
CA ASN A 20 -9.83 6.96 -15.46
C ASN A 20 -8.47 7.59 -15.16
N VAL A 21 -7.85 7.21 -14.03
CA VAL A 21 -6.52 7.68 -13.62
C VAL A 21 -5.48 7.53 -14.73
N TYR A 22 -5.61 6.50 -15.58
CA TYR A 22 -4.72 6.26 -16.71
C TYR A 22 -4.80 7.35 -17.79
N ALA A 23 -5.98 7.97 -17.98
CA ALA A 23 -6.15 9.07 -18.92
C ALA A 23 -5.42 10.35 -18.49
N GLN A 24 -4.95 10.41 -17.24
CA GLN A 24 -4.19 11.54 -16.71
C GLN A 24 -2.68 11.39 -16.92
N ILE A 25 -2.18 10.21 -17.32
CA ILE A 25 -0.77 10.03 -17.65
C ILE A 25 -0.55 10.46 -19.09
N ASP A 26 0.08 11.61 -19.27
CA ASP A 26 0.45 12.13 -20.59
C ASP A 26 1.97 12.11 -20.83
N ASP A 27 2.36 12.32 -22.08
CA ASP A 27 3.78 12.34 -22.46
C ASP A 27 4.53 13.51 -21.80
N LYS A 28 3.86 14.61 -21.43
CA LYS A 28 4.49 15.76 -20.77
C LYS A 28 4.92 15.40 -19.35
N MET A 29 4.11 14.65 -18.61
CA MET A 29 4.45 14.13 -17.29
C MET A 29 5.65 13.19 -17.35
N LEU A 30 5.62 12.26 -18.31
CA LEU A 30 6.70 11.27 -18.51
C LEU A 30 8.00 11.96 -18.92
N ASP A 31 7.94 12.94 -19.82
CA ASP A 31 9.09 13.74 -20.24
C ASP A 31 9.64 14.60 -19.10
N THR A 32 8.77 15.24 -18.31
CA THR A 32 9.17 16.03 -17.13
C THR A 32 9.90 15.16 -16.12
N ALA A 33 9.33 14.00 -15.77
CA ALA A 33 9.97 13.04 -14.89
C ALA A 33 11.32 12.57 -15.45
N CYS A 34 11.36 12.20 -16.73
CA CYS A 34 12.57 11.67 -17.34
C CYS A 34 13.69 12.70 -17.41
N LYS A 35 13.38 13.95 -17.78
CA LYS A 35 14.33 15.06 -17.78
C LYS A 35 14.89 15.32 -16.39
N CYS A 36 14.05 15.30 -15.36
CA CYS A 36 14.51 15.45 -13.98
C CYS A 36 15.40 14.28 -13.57
N MET A 37 14.94 13.04 -13.75
CA MET A 37 15.67 11.83 -13.35
C MET A 37 17.01 11.67 -14.09
N SER A 38 17.11 12.16 -15.33
CA SER A 38 18.37 12.13 -16.10
C SER A 38 19.45 13.03 -15.50
N ARG A 39 19.11 13.95 -14.59
CA ARG A 39 20.07 14.82 -13.89
C ARG A 39 20.53 14.25 -12.54
N ILE A 40 19.95 13.13 -12.11
CA ILE A 40 20.31 12.50 -10.84
C ILE A 40 21.71 11.90 -10.96
N ASP A 41 22.60 12.30 -10.05
CA ASP A 41 23.94 11.73 -9.97
C ASP A 41 23.88 10.33 -9.38
N MET A 42 24.01 9.34 -10.27
CA MET A 42 23.98 7.93 -9.92
C MET A 42 25.17 7.49 -9.06
N ASN A 43 26.20 8.30 -8.83
CA ASN A 43 27.33 7.91 -7.98
C ASN A 43 27.08 8.15 -6.48
N LYS A 44 25.99 8.85 -6.15
CA LYS A 44 25.60 9.16 -4.77
C LYS A 44 25.06 7.95 -4.01
N SER A 45 24.88 8.13 -2.70
CA SER A 45 24.24 7.11 -1.87
C SER A 45 22.79 6.84 -2.31
N ILE A 46 22.27 5.65 -2.02
CA ILE A 46 20.88 5.30 -2.36
C ILE A 46 19.89 6.27 -1.73
N ALA A 47 20.11 6.70 -0.48
CA ALA A 47 19.25 7.66 0.20
C ALA A 47 19.19 9.00 -0.55
N GLU A 48 20.33 9.53 -1.01
CA GLU A 48 20.37 10.77 -1.80
C GLU A 48 19.72 10.62 -3.19
N ILE A 49 19.85 9.45 -3.81
CA ILE A 49 19.19 9.13 -5.08
C ILE A 49 17.68 9.07 -4.90
N GLU A 50 17.19 8.41 -3.84
CA GLU A 50 15.77 8.34 -3.50
C GLU A 50 15.19 9.73 -3.19
N GLU A 51 15.90 10.57 -2.44
CA GLU A 51 15.50 11.97 -2.18
C GLU A 51 15.37 12.79 -3.47
N GLN A 52 16.32 12.65 -4.40
CA GLN A 52 16.25 13.36 -5.68
C GLN A 52 15.13 12.80 -6.58
N ALA A 53 14.90 11.50 -6.59
CA ALA A 53 13.78 10.89 -7.30
C ALA A 53 12.43 11.38 -6.75
N GLN A 54 12.30 11.56 -5.43
CA GLN A 54 11.11 12.15 -4.82
C GLN A 54 10.90 13.59 -5.29
N LYS A 55 11.95 14.41 -5.38
CA LYS A 55 11.87 15.78 -5.94
C LYS A 55 11.37 15.77 -7.39
N CYS A 56 11.83 14.82 -8.21
CA CYS A 56 11.32 14.66 -9.57
C CYS A 56 9.82 14.34 -9.61
N MET A 57 9.33 13.50 -8.70
CA MET A 57 7.89 13.22 -8.60
C MET A 57 7.09 14.45 -8.17
N VAL A 58 7.64 15.28 -7.28
CA VAL A 58 7.02 16.57 -6.92
C VAL A 58 6.94 17.50 -8.12
N GLU A 59 7.99 17.59 -8.93
CA GLU A 59 7.99 18.38 -10.17
C GLU A 59 6.87 17.94 -11.13
N VAL A 60 6.69 16.63 -11.33
CA VAL A 60 5.59 16.06 -12.12
C VAL A 60 4.22 16.51 -11.59
N MET A 61 4.01 16.47 -10.27
CA MET A 61 2.75 16.88 -9.66
C MET A 61 2.43 18.36 -9.90
N THR A 62 3.44 19.23 -10.02
CA THR A 62 3.22 20.64 -10.37
C THR A 62 2.75 20.85 -11.81
N THR A 63 3.01 19.89 -12.69
CA THR A 63 2.65 19.97 -14.12
C THR A 63 1.27 19.39 -14.45
N SER A 64 0.60 18.78 -13.47
CA SER A 64 -0.64 18.00 -13.64
C SER A 64 -1.71 18.35 -12.60
N PRO A 65 -2.34 19.53 -12.71
CA PRO A 65 -3.41 19.95 -11.80
C PRO A 65 -4.62 18.99 -11.81
N GLU A 66 -4.84 18.25 -12.89
CA GLU A 66 -5.91 17.27 -13.05
C GLU A 66 -5.73 16.07 -12.12
N LEU A 67 -4.49 15.61 -11.92
CA LEU A 67 -4.17 14.54 -10.96
C LEU A 67 -4.46 15.00 -9.53
N MET A 68 -4.10 16.23 -9.20
CA MET A 68 -4.36 16.82 -7.87
C MET A 68 -5.86 16.99 -7.62
N GLN A 69 -6.62 17.41 -8.64
CA GLN A 69 -8.09 17.49 -8.55
C GLN A 69 -8.73 16.11 -8.38
N LEU A 70 -8.21 15.10 -9.08
CA LEU A 70 -8.70 13.72 -8.96
C LEU A 70 -8.49 13.15 -7.57
N ILE A 71 -7.33 13.39 -6.96
CA ILE A 71 -7.03 13.00 -5.58
C ILE A 71 -7.91 13.78 -4.59
N ALA A 72 -8.14 15.08 -4.83
CA ALA A 72 -8.95 15.93 -3.95
C ALA A 72 -10.46 15.61 -4.00
N GLN A 73 -10.97 15.11 -5.12
CA GLN A 73 -12.38 14.72 -5.28
C GLN A 73 -12.72 13.36 -4.64
N SER A 74 -11.70 12.58 -4.27
CA SER A 74 -11.88 11.27 -3.67
C SER A 74 -11.02 11.12 -2.40
N PRO A 75 -11.29 11.86 -1.32
CA PRO A 75 -10.47 11.83 -0.10
C PRO A 75 -10.42 10.45 0.57
N ASP A 76 -11.52 9.68 0.51
CA ASP A 76 -11.59 8.31 1.03
C ASP A 76 -10.80 7.30 0.16
N ASP A 77 -10.67 7.59 -1.14
CA ASP A 77 -9.97 6.73 -2.12
C ASP A 77 -8.63 7.32 -2.57
N ALA A 78 -8.17 8.43 -1.98
CA ALA A 78 -6.98 9.17 -2.41
C ALA A 78 -5.74 8.27 -2.43
N ARG A 79 -5.67 7.33 -1.48
CA ARG A 79 -4.63 6.30 -1.42
C ARG A 79 -4.71 5.33 -2.59
N GLU A 80 -5.90 4.82 -2.90
CA GLU A 80 -6.08 3.88 -4.03
C GLU A 80 -5.79 4.56 -5.37
N VAL A 81 -6.28 5.79 -5.56
CA VAL A 81 -6.03 6.62 -6.74
C VAL A 81 -4.53 6.88 -6.91
N GLY A 82 -3.84 7.27 -5.84
CA GLY A 82 -2.40 7.52 -5.84
C GLY A 82 -1.57 6.26 -6.10
N GLU A 83 -1.94 5.12 -5.50
CA GLU A 83 -1.26 3.83 -5.73
C GLU A 83 -1.42 3.36 -7.17
N LYS A 84 -2.64 3.46 -7.73
CA LYS A 84 -2.91 3.10 -9.13
C LYS A 84 -2.16 4.02 -10.08
N PHE A 85 -2.20 5.33 -9.85
CA PHE A 85 -1.44 6.31 -10.62
C PHE A 85 0.05 5.98 -10.60
N GLY A 86 0.65 5.86 -9.40
CA GLY A 86 2.08 5.63 -9.24
C GLY A 86 2.55 4.32 -9.88
N LYS A 87 1.72 3.27 -9.86
CA LYS A 87 2.01 2.01 -10.53
C LYS A 87 2.04 2.16 -12.06
N GLU A 88 0.97 2.68 -12.64
CA GLU A 88 0.86 2.83 -14.11
C GLU A 88 1.90 3.82 -14.64
N PHE A 89 2.05 4.97 -13.97
CA PHE A 89 3.05 5.97 -14.29
C PHE A 89 4.47 5.42 -14.20
N GLY A 90 4.79 4.68 -13.13
CA GLY A 90 6.10 4.07 -12.95
C GLY A 90 6.43 3.02 -14.02
N MET A 91 5.45 2.20 -14.44
CA MET A 91 5.63 1.22 -15.52
C MET A 91 5.90 1.91 -16.85
N GLU A 92 5.11 2.91 -17.18
CA GLU A 92 5.24 3.67 -18.43
C GLU A 92 6.58 4.43 -18.47
N LEU A 93 6.96 5.05 -17.34
CA LEU A 93 8.22 5.76 -17.19
C LEU A 93 9.42 4.82 -17.33
N MET A 94 9.39 3.62 -16.73
CA MET A 94 10.45 2.63 -16.93
C MET A 94 10.59 2.22 -18.40
N SER A 95 9.47 2.10 -19.11
CA SER A 95 9.49 1.68 -20.51
C SER A 95 10.02 2.77 -21.45
N LYS A 96 9.78 4.05 -21.13
CA LYS A 96 10.10 5.18 -22.01
C LYS A 96 11.34 5.98 -21.59
N CYS A 97 11.80 5.83 -20.34
CA CYS A 97 12.91 6.61 -19.79
C CYS A 97 14.08 5.71 -19.32
N PRO A 98 15.19 5.66 -20.08
CA PRO A 98 16.37 4.88 -19.71
C PRO A 98 16.97 5.28 -18.35
N ALA A 99 16.95 6.58 -18.01
CA ALA A 99 17.45 7.08 -16.73
C ALA A 99 16.61 6.55 -15.56
N ALA A 100 15.28 6.53 -15.70
CA ALA A 100 14.37 5.96 -14.71
C ALA A 100 14.63 4.46 -14.55
N MET A 101 14.74 3.71 -15.65
CA MET A 101 15.05 2.28 -15.60
C MET A 101 16.36 1.99 -14.83
N GLN A 102 17.43 2.75 -15.10
CA GLN A 102 18.69 2.61 -14.36
C GLN A 102 18.53 2.93 -12.87
N LEU A 103 17.73 3.94 -12.54
CA LEU A 103 17.42 4.31 -11.16
C LEU A 103 16.71 3.15 -10.44
N PHE A 104 15.67 2.59 -11.05
CA PHE A 104 14.93 1.47 -10.49
C PHE A 104 15.81 0.22 -10.31
N ILE A 105 16.72 -0.07 -11.25
CA ILE A 105 17.68 -1.16 -11.12
C ILE A 105 18.65 -0.89 -9.97
N LYS A 106 19.21 0.32 -9.86
CA LYS A 106 20.18 0.65 -8.82
C LYS A 106 19.58 0.62 -7.41
N VAL A 107 18.40 1.20 -7.25
CA VAL A 107 17.63 1.15 -6.00
C VAL A 107 17.15 -0.27 -5.70
N GLY A 108 16.73 -1.02 -6.72
CA GLY A 108 16.25 -2.41 -6.58
C GLY A 108 17.35 -3.43 -6.28
N ALA A 109 18.55 -3.28 -6.85
CA ALA A 109 19.70 -4.17 -6.65
C ALA A 109 20.30 -4.04 -5.25
N ASN A 110 20.28 -2.84 -4.66
CA ASN A 110 20.72 -2.61 -3.28
C ASN A 110 19.72 -3.04 -2.21
N LYS A 111 18.49 -3.44 -2.60
CA LYS A 111 17.49 -3.99 -1.66
C LYS A 111 17.70 -5.47 -1.31
N LYS A 112 18.89 -6.04 -1.59
CA LYS A 112 19.26 -7.38 -1.10
C LYS A 112 19.85 -7.39 0.32
N GLU A 113 20.38 -6.30 0.85
CA GLU A 113 20.86 -6.23 2.24
C GLU A 113 20.81 -4.79 2.78
N VAL A 114 19.63 -4.22 2.99
CA VAL A 114 19.45 -3.05 3.87
C VAL A 114 18.09 -3.18 4.54
N GLN A 115 18.11 -3.30 5.87
CA GLN A 115 16.94 -3.16 6.73
C GLN A 115 16.23 -1.85 6.38
N GLU A 116 14.95 -1.99 6.03
CA GLU A 116 14.06 -0.94 5.54
C GLU A 116 13.84 0.16 6.60
N SER A 117 14.71 1.16 6.64
CA SER A 117 14.35 2.47 7.16
C SER A 117 13.85 3.34 6.01
N GLY A 118 12.52 3.40 5.85
CA GLY A 118 11.87 4.55 5.20
C GLY A 118 11.41 4.43 3.74
N SER A 119 10.62 3.41 3.37
CA SER A 119 9.53 3.56 2.38
C SER A 119 8.70 2.27 2.34
N GLY A 120 7.47 2.33 2.84
CA GLY A 120 6.63 1.17 3.12
C GLY A 120 6.11 0.44 1.88
N LYS A 121 6.87 -0.53 1.40
CA LYS A 121 6.29 -1.85 1.07
C LYS A 121 6.65 -2.78 2.21
N THR A 122 5.93 -2.69 3.32
CA THR A 122 6.12 -3.74 4.33
C THR A 122 5.75 -5.06 3.67
N LYS A 123 6.70 -5.98 3.55
CA LYS A 123 6.47 -7.30 2.96
C LYS A 123 5.36 -7.99 3.74
N THR A 124 4.15 -7.90 3.22
CA THR A 124 3.00 -8.51 3.84
C THR A 124 3.10 -10.02 3.62
N SER A 125 3.23 -10.76 4.71
CA SER A 125 3.23 -12.21 4.71
C SER A 125 1.83 -12.71 5.03
N SER A 126 1.46 -13.88 4.49
CA SER A 126 0.16 -14.51 4.76
C SER A 126 0.38 -15.77 5.59
N LEU A 127 -0.56 -16.04 6.50
CA LEU A 127 -0.66 -17.35 7.17
C LEU A 127 -2.10 -17.82 7.19
N THR A 128 -2.28 -19.14 7.13
CA THR A 128 -3.55 -19.82 7.32
C THR A 128 -3.39 -20.83 8.45
N GLY A 129 -4.37 -20.88 9.35
CA GLY A 129 -4.33 -21.83 10.45
C GLY A 129 -5.56 -21.76 11.34
N THR A 130 -5.49 -22.38 12.51
CA THR A 130 -6.60 -22.40 13.47
C THR A 130 -6.34 -21.41 14.59
N LEU A 131 -7.32 -20.56 14.90
CA LEU A 131 -7.21 -19.63 16.01
C LEU A 131 -7.27 -20.39 17.35
N VAL A 132 -6.22 -20.34 18.16
CA VAL A 132 -6.12 -21.13 19.40
C VAL A 132 -6.13 -20.28 20.67
N LYS A 133 -5.68 -19.02 20.61
CA LYS A 133 -5.63 -18.13 21.77
C LYS A 133 -5.90 -16.68 21.37
N VAL A 134 -6.60 -15.97 22.24
CA VAL A 134 -6.76 -14.52 22.22
C VAL A 134 -6.36 -14.00 23.59
N ASP A 135 -5.44 -13.05 23.64
CA ASP A 135 -5.14 -12.29 24.85
C ASP A 135 -5.56 -10.85 24.65
N THR A 136 -6.30 -10.31 25.61
CA THR A 136 -6.85 -8.94 25.59
C THR A 136 -6.27 -8.07 26.70
N LYS A 137 -5.26 -8.55 27.44
CA LYS A 137 -4.59 -7.76 28.48
C LYS A 137 -3.62 -6.77 27.84
N GLY A 138 -4.07 -5.52 27.69
CA GLY A 138 -3.34 -4.46 26.99
C GLY A 138 -3.73 -4.42 25.52
N TYR A 139 -2.78 -4.70 24.62
CA TYR A 139 -3.09 -4.87 23.21
C TYR A 139 -3.62 -6.28 22.91
N VAL A 140 -4.51 -6.39 21.93
CA VAL A 140 -5.05 -7.69 21.52
C VAL A 140 -3.98 -8.48 20.78
N THR A 141 -3.69 -9.69 21.26
CA THR A 141 -2.82 -10.64 20.55
C THR A 141 -3.59 -11.91 20.21
N ILE A 142 -3.33 -12.44 19.01
CA ILE A 142 -4.03 -13.60 18.46
C ILE A 142 -2.97 -14.65 18.13
N THR A 143 -3.09 -15.84 18.72
CA THR A 143 -2.22 -16.98 18.37
C THR A 143 -2.96 -17.91 17.42
N VAL A 144 -2.33 -18.17 16.28
CA VAL A 144 -2.82 -19.08 15.24
C VAL A 144 -1.89 -20.28 15.15
N LYS A 145 -2.47 -21.48 15.29
CA LYS A 145 -1.77 -22.74 15.07
C LYS A 145 -1.70 -23.03 13.58
N THR A 146 -0.48 -23.08 13.05
CA THR A 146 -0.20 -23.47 11.66
C THR A 146 0.36 -24.89 11.62
N GLU A 147 0.61 -25.44 10.43
CA GLU A 147 1.18 -26.79 10.28
C GLU A 147 2.58 -26.94 10.90
N GLY A 148 3.37 -25.86 10.95
CA GLY A 148 4.74 -25.92 11.47
C GLY A 148 4.87 -25.43 12.92
N ARG A 149 4.26 -24.29 13.26
CA ARG A 149 4.37 -23.68 14.60
C ARG A 149 3.21 -22.76 14.91
N ASP A 150 3.03 -22.48 16.19
CA ASP A 150 2.14 -21.43 16.65
C ASP A 150 2.76 -20.06 16.33
N ILE A 151 1.96 -19.17 15.73
CA ILE A 151 2.34 -17.80 15.38
C ILE A 151 1.43 -16.85 16.15
N THR A 152 2.03 -15.94 16.91
CA THR A 152 1.31 -14.87 17.61
C THR A 152 1.38 -13.58 16.79
N LEU A 153 0.22 -12.97 16.58
CA LEU A 153 0.01 -11.74 15.84
C LEU A 153 -0.50 -10.65 16.79
N LEU A 154 -0.08 -9.42 16.54
CA LEU A 154 -0.49 -8.22 17.26
C LEU A 154 -1.57 -7.48 16.46
N TRP A 155 -2.72 -7.27 17.08
CA TRP A 155 -3.70 -6.31 16.60
C TRP A 155 -3.41 -4.94 17.21
N LEU A 156 -2.75 -4.09 16.43
CA LEU A 156 -2.36 -2.74 16.86
C LEU A 156 -3.25 -1.64 16.27
N ARG A 157 -3.64 -1.78 15.00
CA ARG A 157 -4.40 -0.76 14.25
C ARG A 157 -5.59 -1.39 13.53
N TYR A 158 -6.45 -0.54 12.98
CA TYR A 158 -7.46 -0.97 12.03
C TYR A 158 -6.83 -1.68 10.83
N PHE A 159 -7.48 -2.75 10.36
CA PHE A 159 -7.13 -3.45 9.13
C PHE A 159 -8.39 -4.00 8.42
N PRO A 160 -8.37 -4.17 7.09
CA PRO A 160 -9.46 -4.79 6.36
C PRO A 160 -9.85 -6.17 6.91
N GLY A 161 -11.13 -6.38 7.20
CA GLY A 161 -11.65 -7.60 7.79
C GLY A 161 -11.71 -7.58 9.32
N SER A 162 -11.10 -6.58 9.97
CA SER A 162 -11.16 -6.41 11.42
C SER A 162 -12.60 -6.20 11.94
N GLU A 163 -13.52 -5.76 11.09
CA GLU A 163 -14.93 -5.56 11.40
C GLU A 163 -15.59 -6.85 11.87
N GLN A 164 -15.20 -7.97 11.27
CA GLN A 164 -15.72 -9.31 11.63
C GLN A 164 -15.28 -9.73 13.03
N LEU A 165 -14.22 -9.12 13.55
CA LEU A 165 -13.64 -9.43 14.85
C LEU A 165 -14.14 -8.49 15.97
N LYS A 166 -14.88 -7.43 15.63
CA LYS A 166 -15.34 -6.38 16.57
C LYS A 166 -16.27 -6.91 17.66
N ASP A 167 -17.12 -7.87 17.32
CA ASP A 167 -18.04 -8.51 18.27
C ASP A 167 -17.35 -9.56 19.17
N GLY A 168 -16.03 -9.72 18.99
CA GLY A 168 -15.17 -10.53 19.85
C GLY A 168 -14.40 -11.59 19.06
N VAL A 169 -13.08 -11.41 18.95
CA VAL A 169 -12.15 -12.38 18.33
C VAL A 169 -12.33 -13.80 18.88
N ALA A 170 -12.70 -13.93 20.15
CA ALA A 170 -12.92 -15.21 20.81
C ALA A 170 -13.97 -16.09 20.09
N ALA A 171 -14.93 -15.50 19.37
CA ALA A 171 -15.93 -16.21 18.58
C ALA A 171 -15.33 -17.01 17.40
N PHE A 172 -14.07 -16.73 17.04
CA PHE A 172 -13.34 -17.42 15.99
C PHE A 172 -12.38 -18.50 16.53
N LYS A 173 -12.35 -18.71 17.85
CA LYS A 173 -11.53 -19.77 18.45
C LYS A 173 -11.94 -21.14 17.92
N GLY A 174 -10.96 -21.93 17.49
CA GLY A 174 -11.15 -23.23 16.86
C GLY A 174 -11.51 -23.18 15.38
N LYS A 175 -11.80 -22.00 14.81
CA LYS A 175 -12.09 -21.85 13.37
C LYS A 175 -10.80 -21.69 12.57
N LYS A 176 -10.86 -22.11 11.31
CA LYS A 176 -9.80 -21.89 10.32
C LYS A 176 -9.89 -20.46 9.81
N VAL A 177 -8.77 -19.76 9.85
CA VAL A 177 -8.66 -18.33 9.57
C VAL A 177 -7.42 -18.07 8.75
N LYS A 178 -7.45 -17.00 7.96
CA LYS A 178 -6.28 -16.50 7.26
C LYS A 178 -6.03 -15.04 7.64
N PHE A 179 -4.77 -14.77 7.95
CA PHE A 179 -4.29 -13.44 8.29
C PHE A 179 -3.18 -13.05 7.34
N GLN A 180 -3.17 -11.77 6.96
CA GLN A 180 -1.96 -11.13 6.48
C GLN A 180 -1.34 -10.31 7.60
N TRP A 181 -0.02 -10.25 7.62
CA TRP A 181 0.74 -9.56 8.65
C TRP A 181 2.03 -8.99 8.10
N LYS A 182 2.61 -8.07 8.86
CA LYS A 182 3.90 -7.47 8.57
C LYS A 182 4.74 -7.38 9.83
N GLU A 183 6.06 -7.41 9.68
CA GLU A 183 6.95 -7.17 10.82
C GLU A 183 7.00 -5.69 11.14
N ILE A 184 6.96 -5.38 12.44
CA ILE A 184 7.14 -4.04 12.98
C ILE A 184 8.11 -4.12 14.16
N GLU A 185 8.87 -3.05 14.38
CA GLU A 185 9.67 -2.90 15.59
C GLU A 185 8.86 -2.15 16.64
N VAL A 186 8.76 -2.73 17.83
CA VAL A 186 8.04 -2.15 18.96
C VAL A 186 8.99 -2.05 20.13
N TYR A 187 9.07 -0.87 20.73
CA TYR A 187 9.82 -0.67 21.96
C TYR A 187 9.18 -1.47 23.11
N ASN A 188 9.96 -2.37 23.71
CA ASN A 188 9.56 -3.16 24.85
C ASN A 188 10.16 -2.57 26.13
N SER A 189 9.31 -1.99 26.98
CA SER A 189 9.75 -1.31 28.20
C SER A 189 10.39 -2.22 29.25
N VAL A 190 10.08 -3.53 29.24
CA VAL A 190 10.66 -4.51 30.16
C VAL A 190 12.09 -4.85 29.73
N LEU A 191 12.30 -5.07 28.43
CA LEU A 191 13.61 -5.38 27.86
C LEU A 191 14.47 -4.12 27.64
N LYS A 192 13.85 -2.93 27.70
CA LYS A 192 14.46 -1.63 27.39
C LYS A 192 15.08 -1.57 25.99
N ASP A 193 14.51 -2.31 25.05
CA ASP A 193 15.00 -2.44 23.68
C ASP A 193 13.82 -2.59 22.69
N TYR A 194 14.11 -2.45 21.40
CA TYR A 194 13.15 -2.72 20.33
C TYR A 194 13.08 -4.23 20.05
N THR A 195 11.85 -4.71 19.86
CA THR A 195 11.59 -6.10 19.52
C THR A 195 10.72 -6.20 18.28
N THR A 196 10.99 -7.19 17.44
CA THR A 196 10.20 -7.44 16.23
C THR A 196 8.90 -8.16 16.59
N MET A 197 7.77 -7.58 16.20
CA MET A 197 6.43 -8.16 16.33
C MET A 197 5.75 -8.27 14.98
N LYS A 198 4.73 -9.14 14.88
CA LYS A 198 3.96 -9.36 13.65
C LYS A 198 2.61 -8.64 13.75
N GLU A 199 2.48 -7.47 13.14
CA GLU A 199 1.25 -6.69 13.11
C GLU A 199 0.28 -7.23 12.04
N ILE A 200 -0.98 -7.38 12.39
CA ILE A 200 -2.04 -7.80 11.45
C ILE A 200 -2.34 -6.68 10.45
N THR A 201 -2.47 -7.05 9.18
CA THR A 201 -2.80 -6.15 8.07
C THR A 201 -4.03 -6.57 7.28
N SER A 202 -4.52 -7.80 7.43
CA SER A 202 -5.79 -8.26 6.87
C SER A 202 -6.28 -9.52 7.58
N PHE A 203 -7.60 -9.75 7.59
CA PHE A 203 -8.24 -10.96 8.11
C PHE A 203 -9.34 -11.46 7.19
N GLU A 204 -9.41 -12.79 7.04
CA GLU A 204 -10.52 -13.48 6.41
C GLU A 204 -10.82 -14.82 7.11
N VAL A 205 -12.09 -15.21 7.13
CA VAL A 205 -12.51 -16.54 7.54
C VAL A 205 -12.33 -17.48 6.36
N VAL A 206 -11.69 -18.63 6.61
CA VAL A 206 -11.59 -19.67 5.58
C VAL A 206 -12.86 -20.53 5.67
N PRO A 207 -13.58 -20.75 4.55
CA PRO A 207 -14.75 -21.62 4.51
C PRO A 207 -14.46 -23.05 5.01
#